data_AF-A0A2D0HAE1-F1
#
_entry.id   AF-A0A2D0HAE1-F1
#
_cell.length_a   1.000
_cell.length_b   1.000
_cell.length_c   1.000
_cell.angle_alpha   90.00
_cell.angle_beta   90.00
_cell.angle_gamma   90.00
#
_symmetry.space_group_name_H-M   'P 1'
#
loop_
_entity.id
_entity.type
_entity.pdbx_description
1 polymer ?
#
loop_
_entity_poly.entity_id
_entity_poly.type
_entity_poly.pdbx_seq_one_letter_code
_entity_poly.pdbx_strand_id
1 'polypeptide(L)'
;MVILSFNRLQRLTIRFVLIIVVTIAMVFGWGAIAHSQLPSSPTAASNDPHKPPKGVTRLGEYEIADVNSPLDKNLLFKVVSPTVFNRDEPPEGSLPVEVRAEEITQRLMRALDRANKAKQTPIISVATLNNRLILQLNDDQMTRSLRLVTVTEPDADYYGKTLEGLAQEWQKILQAEVERIERLFSPKVLSQRVGQALQISIGLVLGSVVLWFLRRTLIRKQTVLQARYQEHIAEAKQAAVKRSQPETSANIQAIDISEPEAHTIAHQRSQFLEIIQRQFTLKRQLGIYSF
;
A
#
# COMPACT_ATOMS: atom_id res chain seq x y z
N MET A 1 -26.43 32.54 -17.19
CA MET A 1 -25.01 32.15 -17.05
C MET A 1 -24.72 31.15 -15.92
N VAL A 2 -25.57 31.02 -14.89
CA VAL A 2 -25.37 30.13 -13.73
C VAL A 2 -25.46 28.62 -14.07
N ILE A 3 -26.29 28.23 -15.04
CA ILE A 3 -26.57 26.83 -15.42
C ILE A 3 -25.35 26.12 -16.05
N LEU A 4 -24.51 26.86 -16.80
CA LEU A 4 -23.28 26.31 -17.40
C LEU A 4 -22.18 25.99 -16.37
N SER A 5 -22.17 26.68 -15.22
CA SER A 5 -21.20 26.42 -14.14
C SER A 5 -21.54 25.16 -13.34
N PHE A 6 -22.83 24.82 -13.24
CA PHE A 6 -23.31 23.67 -12.50
C PHE A 6 -22.91 22.35 -13.20
N ASN A 7 -23.05 22.29 -14.53
CA ASN A 7 -22.62 21.13 -15.32
C ASN A 7 -21.10 20.89 -15.30
N ARG A 8 -20.27 21.93 -15.22
CA ARG A 8 -18.81 21.78 -15.07
C ARG A 8 -18.43 21.27 -13.68
N LEU A 9 -19.11 21.77 -12.65
CA LEU A 9 -18.88 21.33 -11.27
C LEU A 9 -19.32 19.87 -11.07
N GLN A 10 -20.46 19.49 -11.64
CA GLN A 10 -20.96 18.12 -11.61
C GLN A 10 -20.05 17.14 -12.37
N ARG A 11 -19.48 17.55 -13.51
CA ARG A 11 -18.47 16.72 -14.20
C ARG A 11 -17.18 16.57 -13.40
N LEU A 12 -16.75 17.59 -12.66
CA LEU A 12 -15.57 17.53 -11.82
C LEU A 12 -15.78 16.63 -10.60
N THR A 13 -16.94 16.73 -9.94
CA THR A 13 -17.27 15.84 -8.80
C THR A 13 -17.42 14.39 -9.26
N ILE A 14 -18.07 14.14 -10.40
CA ILE A 14 -18.18 12.79 -10.98
C ILE A 14 -16.78 12.23 -11.29
N ARG A 15 -15.88 13.01 -11.90
CA ARG A 15 -14.50 12.55 -12.16
C ARG A 15 -13.72 12.26 -10.88
N PHE A 16 -13.88 13.07 -9.85
CA PHE A 16 -13.19 12.86 -8.57
C PHE A 16 -13.70 11.60 -7.85
N VAL A 17 -15.01 11.41 -7.81
CA VAL A 17 -15.63 10.19 -7.27
C VAL A 17 -15.19 8.97 -8.06
N LEU A 18 -15.13 9.07 -9.39
CA LEU A 18 -14.70 7.96 -10.25
C LEU A 18 -13.22 7.63 -10.05
N ILE A 19 -12.35 8.63 -9.86
CA ILE A 19 -10.93 8.39 -9.51
C ILE A 19 -10.81 7.73 -8.13
N ILE A 20 -11.57 8.18 -7.13
CA ILE A 20 -11.57 7.58 -5.79
C ILE A 20 -12.08 6.13 -5.83
N VAL A 21 -13.17 5.86 -6.55
CA VAL A 21 -13.70 4.51 -6.72
C VAL A 21 -12.70 3.63 -7.47
N VAL A 22 -12.03 4.15 -8.50
CA VAL A 22 -10.99 3.41 -9.23
C VAL A 22 -9.77 3.16 -8.35
N THR A 23 -9.28 4.12 -7.56
CA THR A 23 -8.14 3.89 -6.65
C THR A 23 -8.50 2.93 -5.52
N ILE A 24 -9.70 3.03 -4.95
CA ILE A 24 -10.21 2.04 -3.98
C ILE A 24 -10.31 0.66 -4.64
N ALA A 25 -10.89 0.56 -5.84
CA ALA A 25 -10.97 -0.71 -6.57
C ALA A 25 -9.59 -1.26 -6.95
N MET A 26 -8.58 -0.42 -7.19
CA MET A 26 -7.22 -0.85 -7.48
C MET A 26 -6.49 -1.34 -6.21
N VAL A 27 -6.71 -0.68 -5.07
CA VAL A 27 -6.14 -1.08 -3.77
C VAL A 27 -6.79 -2.37 -3.24
N PHE A 28 -8.11 -2.51 -3.36
CA PHE A 28 -8.81 -3.73 -2.94
C PHE A 28 -8.75 -4.85 -3.99
N GLY A 29 -8.68 -4.51 -5.28
CA GLY A 29 -8.59 -5.46 -6.39
C GLY A 29 -7.25 -6.19 -6.50
N TRP A 30 -6.19 -5.67 -5.87
CA TRP A 30 -4.91 -6.39 -5.75
C TRP A 30 -4.91 -7.46 -4.64
N GLY A 31 -6.00 -7.62 -3.89
CA GLY A 31 -6.12 -8.62 -2.82
C GLY A 31 -6.53 -10.02 -3.27
N ALA A 32 -6.93 -10.22 -4.53
CA ALA A 32 -7.21 -11.54 -5.07
C ALA A 32 -5.93 -12.16 -5.63
N ILE A 33 -5.00 -12.54 -4.76
CA ILE A 33 -4.08 -13.62 -5.09
C ILE A 33 -4.96 -14.87 -5.13
N ALA A 34 -5.57 -15.12 -6.29
CA ALA A 34 -6.14 -16.42 -6.60
C ALA A 34 -5.00 -17.43 -6.40
N HIS A 35 -5.03 -18.13 -5.27
CA HIS A 35 -4.18 -19.29 -5.04
C HIS A 35 -4.74 -20.36 -5.96
N SER A 36 -4.35 -20.29 -7.24
CA SER A 36 -4.52 -21.38 -8.17
C SER A 36 -3.83 -22.57 -7.53
N GLN A 37 -4.64 -23.55 -7.10
CA GLN A 37 -4.17 -24.88 -6.80
C GLN A 37 -3.70 -25.48 -8.12
N LEU A 38 -2.44 -25.19 -8.47
CA LEU A 38 -1.75 -26.04 -9.42
C LEU A 38 -1.58 -27.39 -8.70
N PRO A 39 -1.93 -28.51 -9.36
CA PRO A 39 -1.39 -29.78 -8.92
C PRO A 39 0.12 -29.61 -8.88
N SER A 40 0.73 -29.90 -7.73
CA SER A 40 2.18 -29.87 -7.58
C SER A 40 2.78 -30.77 -8.65
N SER A 41 3.31 -30.16 -9.72
CA SER A 41 4.19 -30.87 -10.65
C SER A 41 5.32 -31.46 -9.82
N PRO A 42 5.76 -32.69 -10.14
CA PRO A 42 6.95 -33.25 -9.52
C PRO A 42 8.06 -32.22 -9.67
N THR A 43 8.61 -31.79 -8.53
CA THR A 43 9.76 -30.89 -8.49
C THR A 43 10.75 -31.43 -9.48
N ALA A 44 11.01 -30.69 -10.56
CA ALA A 44 11.92 -31.12 -11.62
C ALA A 44 13.24 -31.51 -10.96
N ALA A 45 13.44 -32.82 -10.86
CA ALA A 45 14.64 -33.41 -10.34
C ALA A 45 15.77 -32.89 -11.23
N SER A 46 16.84 -32.44 -10.59
CA SER A 46 18.13 -32.53 -11.25
C SER A 46 18.24 -33.98 -11.73
N ASN A 47 18.40 -34.21 -13.04
CA ASN A 47 18.59 -35.55 -13.63
C ASN A 47 19.89 -36.26 -13.14
N ASP A 48 20.50 -35.75 -12.08
CA ASP A 48 21.66 -36.29 -11.40
C ASP A 48 21.23 -36.83 -10.03
N PRO A 49 21.11 -38.17 -9.87
CA PRO A 49 20.75 -38.83 -8.61
C PRO A 49 21.70 -38.49 -7.45
N HIS A 50 22.91 -38.03 -7.76
CA HIS A 50 23.92 -37.66 -6.77
C HIS A 50 23.76 -36.23 -6.25
N LYS A 51 22.94 -35.40 -6.90
CA LYS A 51 22.67 -34.03 -6.46
C LYS A 51 21.34 -33.98 -5.70
N PRO A 52 21.35 -33.57 -4.41
CA PRO A 52 20.11 -33.42 -3.66
C PRO A 52 19.22 -32.33 -4.27
N PRO A 53 17.89 -32.45 -4.17
CA PRO A 53 16.95 -31.45 -4.65
C PRO A 53 17.06 -30.14 -3.86
N LYS A 54 16.45 -29.08 -4.37
CA LYS A 54 16.51 -27.74 -3.75
C LYS A 54 15.92 -27.79 -2.33
N GLY A 55 16.64 -27.21 -1.37
CA GLY A 55 16.22 -27.16 0.03
C GLY A 55 16.57 -28.42 0.82
N VAL A 56 17.23 -29.39 0.19
CA VAL A 56 17.76 -30.60 0.84
C VAL A 56 19.27 -30.52 0.94
N THR A 57 19.79 -30.80 2.13
CA THR A 57 21.22 -30.99 2.37
C THR A 57 21.49 -32.47 2.59
N ARG A 58 22.42 -33.06 1.85
CA ARG A 58 22.82 -34.46 2.03
C ARG A 58 24.06 -34.55 2.93
N LEU A 59 23.97 -35.35 3.98
CA LEU A 59 25.03 -35.66 4.94
C LEU A 59 25.19 -37.19 5.03
N GLY A 60 25.92 -37.78 4.08
CA GLY A 60 26.16 -39.22 4.03
C GLY A 60 24.86 -40.02 3.86
N GLU A 61 24.51 -40.81 4.87
CA GLU A 61 23.31 -41.65 4.91
C GLU A 61 22.02 -40.87 5.24
N TYR A 62 22.15 -39.60 5.61
CA TYR A 62 21.02 -38.73 5.94
C TYR A 62 20.85 -37.60 4.94
N GLU A 63 19.59 -37.23 4.71
CA GLU A 63 19.19 -35.99 4.07
C GLU A 63 18.39 -35.14 5.06
N ILE A 64 18.62 -33.83 5.02
CA ILE A 64 18.03 -32.85 5.92
C ILE A 64 17.20 -31.85 5.12
N ALA A 65 16.03 -31.48 5.62
CA ALA A 65 15.24 -30.37 5.11
C ALA A 65 14.77 -29.44 6.23
N ASP A 66 14.60 -28.16 5.88
CA ASP A 66 14.17 -27.12 6.81
C ASP A 66 12.64 -27.07 6.89
N VAL A 67 12.10 -27.04 8.11
CA VAL A 67 10.68 -26.76 8.37
C VAL A 67 10.56 -25.33 8.86
N ASN A 68 9.85 -24.51 8.09
CA ASN A 68 9.74 -23.08 8.32
C ASN A 68 8.36 -22.70 8.85
N SER A 69 8.30 -21.60 9.59
CA SER A 69 7.04 -21.08 10.12
C SER A 69 6.11 -20.62 8.99
N PRO A 70 4.80 -20.87 9.12
CA PRO A 70 3.81 -20.42 8.15
C PRO A 70 3.60 -18.89 8.19
N LEU A 71 3.99 -18.22 9.27
CA LEU A 71 3.77 -16.79 9.47
C LEU A 71 4.84 -15.92 8.80
N ASP A 72 6.10 -16.26 8.98
CA ASP A 72 7.25 -15.41 8.67
C ASP A 72 8.39 -16.11 7.93
N LYS A 73 8.21 -17.40 7.59
CA LYS A 73 9.22 -18.24 6.91
C LYS A 73 10.53 -18.43 7.69
N ASN A 74 10.57 -18.07 8.98
CA ASN A 74 11.71 -18.36 9.83
C ASN A 74 11.81 -19.86 10.10
N LEU A 75 13.04 -20.37 10.23
CA LEU A 75 13.31 -21.77 10.55
C LEU A 75 12.72 -22.13 11.92
N LEU A 76 11.89 -23.17 11.98
CA LEU A 76 11.40 -23.75 13.23
C LEU A 76 12.34 -24.86 13.70
N PHE A 77 12.56 -25.85 12.84
CA PHE A 77 13.47 -26.98 13.09
C PHE A 77 13.83 -27.66 11.77
N LYS A 78 14.79 -28.58 11.81
CA LYS A 78 15.18 -29.40 10.66
C LYS A 78 14.64 -30.81 10.84
N VAL A 79 14.24 -31.43 9.75
CA VAL A 79 13.81 -32.84 9.72
C VAL A 79 14.79 -33.66 8.92
N VAL A 80 14.96 -34.91 9.32
CA VAL A 80 15.98 -35.81 8.80
C VAL A 80 15.31 -37.05 8.25
N SER A 81 15.78 -37.55 7.12
CA SER A 81 15.35 -38.86 6.62
C SER A 81 16.53 -39.58 5.98
N PRO A 82 16.48 -40.91 5.86
CA PRO A 82 17.50 -41.65 5.14
C PRO A 82 17.66 -41.11 3.71
N THR A 83 18.89 -41.10 3.20
CA THR A 83 19.19 -40.64 1.85
C THR A 83 18.44 -41.50 0.83
N VAL A 84 17.55 -40.88 0.05
CA VAL A 84 16.87 -41.54 -1.07
C VAL A 84 17.57 -41.11 -2.35
N PHE A 85 18.22 -42.02 -3.05
CA PHE A 85 18.89 -41.71 -4.33
C PHE A 85 17.89 -41.70 -5.49
N ASN A 86 17.06 -42.72 -5.60
CA ASN A 86 15.99 -42.81 -6.59
C ASN A 86 14.67 -42.30 -5.98
N ARG A 87 14.21 -41.12 -6.43
CA ARG A 87 12.98 -40.47 -5.94
C ARG A 87 11.74 -40.85 -6.72
N ASP A 88 11.90 -41.37 -7.93
CA ASP A 88 10.78 -41.80 -8.77
C ASP A 88 10.20 -43.13 -8.28
N GLU A 89 11.07 -43.97 -7.71
CA GLU A 89 10.71 -45.23 -7.06
C GLU A 89 11.45 -45.34 -5.71
N PRO A 90 10.95 -44.65 -4.67
CA PRO A 90 11.57 -44.68 -3.35
C PRO A 90 11.44 -46.10 -2.76
N PRO A 91 12.48 -46.59 -2.06
CA PRO A 91 12.42 -47.85 -1.32
C PRO A 91 11.18 -47.90 -0.40
N GLU A 92 10.58 -49.08 -0.26
CA GLU A 92 9.37 -49.26 0.55
C GLU A 92 9.60 -48.78 2.00
N GLY A 93 8.72 -47.90 2.49
CA GLY A 93 8.84 -47.31 3.83
C GLY A 93 9.80 -46.12 3.94
N SER A 94 10.51 -45.74 2.87
CA SER A 94 11.31 -44.52 2.82
C SER A 94 10.51 -43.37 2.21
N LEU A 95 10.47 -42.23 2.90
CA LEU A 95 9.86 -41.00 2.41
C LEU A 95 10.99 -39.99 2.21
N PRO A 96 11.16 -39.41 1.00
CA PRO A 96 12.14 -38.36 0.79
C PRO A 96 11.94 -37.19 1.74
N VAL A 97 13.03 -36.63 2.25
CA VAL A 97 12.99 -35.64 3.33
C VAL A 97 12.23 -34.36 2.93
N GLU A 98 12.31 -33.97 1.66
CA GLU A 98 11.59 -32.82 1.10
C GLU A 98 10.07 -33.02 1.14
N VAL A 99 9.59 -34.23 0.86
CA VAL A 99 8.16 -34.56 0.90
C VAL A 99 7.69 -34.55 2.35
N ARG A 100 8.51 -35.09 3.27
CA ARG A 100 8.23 -35.06 4.69
C ARG A 100 8.15 -33.63 5.25
N ALA A 101 9.11 -32.76 4.89
CA ALA A 101 9.11 -31.36 5.31
C ALA A 101 7.90 -30.59 4.74
N GLU A 102 7.52 -30.85 3.50
CA GLU A 102 6.34 -30.27 2.87
C GLU A 102 5.04 -30.73 3.56
N GLU A 103 4.90 -32.03 3.86
CA GLU A 103 3.74 -32.53 4.61
C GLU A 103 3.59 -31.87 5.98
N ILE A 104 4.70 -31.69 6.70
CA ILE A 104 4.71 -31.00 7.98
C ILE A 104 4.29 -29.55 7.78
N THR A 105 4.86 -28.87 6.79
CA THR A 105 4.52 -27.47 6.46
C THR A 105 3.03 -27.31 6.14
N GLN A 106 2.44 -28.22 5.35
CA GLN A 106 1.00 -28.21 5.06
C GLN A 106 0.14 -28.48 6.31
N ARG A 107 0.59 -29.34 7.21
CA ARG A 107 -0.08 -29.55 8.51
C ARG A 107 0.02 -28.30 9.40
N LEU A 108 1.15 -27.60 9.40
CA LEU A 108 1.32 -26.32 10.10
C LEU A 108 0.45 -25.21 9.50
N MET A 109 0.30 -25.13 8.18
CA MET A 109 -0.63 -24.20 7.53
C MET A 109 -2.09 -24.47 7.95
N ARG A 110 -2.48 -25.74 8.10
CA ARG A 110 -3.80 -26.09 8.65
C ARG A 110 -3.92 -25.76 10.14
N ALA A 111 -2.84 -25.95 10.91
CA ALA A 111 -2.80 -25.56 12.31
C ALA A 111 -2.98 -24.05 12.48
N LEU A 112 -2.40 -23.24 11.59
CA LEU A 112 -2.60 -21.78 11.55
C LEU A 112 -4.06 -21.41 11.32
N ASP A 113 -4.73 -22.02 10.34
CA ASP A 113 -6.16 -21.76 10.07
C ASP A 113 -7.05 -22.14 11.28
N ARG A 114 -6.74 -23.27 11.93
CA ARG A 114 -7.46 -23.69 13.14
C ARG A 114 -7.20 -22.77 14.32
N ALA A 115 -5.95 -22.39 14.56
CA ALA A 115 -5.57 -21.49 15.65
C ALA A 115 -6.21 -20.10 15.51
N ASN A 116 -6.35 -19.59 14.29
CA ASN A 116 -7.02 -18.32 14.02
C ASN A 116 -8.55 -18.37 14.31
N LYS A 117 -9.17 -19.56 14.20
CA LYS A 117 -10.62 -19.76 14.43
C LYS A 117 -10.95 -20.23 15.85
N ALA A 118 -9.96 -20.75 16.58
CA ALA A 118 -10.14 -21.24 17.93
C ALA A 118 -10.50 -20.09 18.89
N LYS A 119 -11.35 -20.37 19.89
CA LYS A 119 -11.67 -19.37 20.93
C LYS A 119 -10.67 -19.42 22.08
N GLN A 120 -9.98 -20.53 22.22
CA GLN A 120 -8.95 -20.77 23.22
C GLN A 120 -7.62 -21.06 22.54
N THR A 121 -6.52 -20.75 23.23
CA THR A 121 -5.16 -21.10 22.81
C THR A 121 -5.07 -22.60 22.52
N PRO A 122 -4.81 -23.01 21.27
CA PRO A 122 -4.59 -24.41 20.97
C PRO A 122 -3.32 -24.92 21.68
N ILE A 123 -3.35 -26.19 22.08
CA ILE A 123 -2.27 -26.81 22.86
C ILE A 123 -1.61 -27.90 22.01
N ILE A 124 -0.28 -27.85 21.93
CA ILE A 124 0.53 -28.91 21.35
C ILE A 124 0.79 -29.97 22.42
N SER A 125 0.37 -31.20 22.12
CA SER A 125 0.62 -32.36 22.97
C SER A 125 1.47 -33.40 22.25
N VAL A 126 2.28 -34.12 23.03
CA VAL A 126 3.00 -35.30 22.56
C VAL A 126 2.11 -36.51 22.82
N ALA A 127 1.91 -37.33 21.80
CA ALA A 127 1.12 -38.57 21.87
C ALA A 127 1.84 -39.69 21.11
N THR A 128 1.42 -40.93 21.35
CA THR A 128 1.92 -42.09 20.63
C THR A 128 0.85 -42.61 19.69
N LEU A 129 1.16 -42.73 18.40
CA LEU A 129 0.26 -43.29 17.39
C LEU A 129 1.00 -44.38 16.61
N ASN A 130 0.46 -45.60 16.62
CA ASN A 130 1.08 -46.78 15.99
C ASN A 130 2.55 -46.97 16.41
N ASN A 131 2.81 -46.89 17.72
CA ASN A 131 4.15 -47.01 18.30
C ASN A 131 5.16 -45.93 17.86
N ARG A 132 4.69 -44.83 17.27
CA ARG A 132 5.51 -43.68 16.88
C ARG A 132 5.12 -42.45 17.68
N LEU A 133 6.12 -41.68 18.11
CA LEU A 133 5.92 -40.45 18.84
C LEU A 133 5.47 -39.34 17.87
N ILE A 134 4.33 -38.73 18.15
CA ILE A 134 3.73 -37.69 17.32
C ILE A 134 3.45 -36.44 18.15
N LEU A 135 3.56 -35.28 17.51
CA LEU A 135 3.07 -34.03 18.04
C LEU A 135 1.74 -33.70 17.37
N GLN A 136 0.76 -33.35 18.18
CA GLN A 136 -0.58 -33.05 17.71
C GLN A 136 -1.12 -31.76 18.35
N LEU A 137 -1.87 -31.01 17.55
CA LEU A 137 -2.60 -29.83 17.96
C LEU A 137 -3.97 -30.25 18.50
N ASN A 138 -4.28 -29.81 19.72
CA ASN A 138 -5.60 -29.89 20.31
C ASN A 138 -6.20 -28.49 20.37
N ASP A 139 -7.42 -28.34 19.90
CA ASP A 139 -8.16 -27.08 19.91
C ASP A 139 -9.59 -27.30 20.44
N ASP A 140 -10.30 -26.22 20.69
CA ASP A 140 -11.69 -26.24 21.19
C ASP A 140 -12.73 -26.40 20.06
N GLN A 141 -12.30 -26.34 18.80
CA GLN A 141 -13.19 -26.37 17.63
C GLN A 141 -13.47 -27.78 17.15
N MET A 142 -12.49 -28.67 17.21
CA MET A 142 -12.57 -30.01 16.65
C MET A 142 -12.24 -31.07 17.68
N THR A 143 -13.11 -32.08 17.79
CA THR A 143 -12.89 -33.27 18.63
C THR A 143 -11.67 -34.08 18.19
N ARG A 144 -11.23 -33.94 16.93
CA ARG A 144 -10.09 -34.65 16.36
C ARG A 144 -8.84 -33.77 16.34
N SER A 145 -7.85 -34.17 17.12
CA SER A 145 -6.50 -33.60 17.13
C SER A 145 -5.86 -33.65 15.75
N LEU A 146 -5.18 -32.57 15.37
CA LEU A 146 -4.44 -32.50 14.11
C LEU A 146 -3.00 -32.96 14.36
N ARG A 147 -2.62 -34.11 13.79
CA ARG A 147 -1.22 -34.55 13.78
C ARG A 147 -0.37 -33.56 12.99
N LEU A 148 0.66 -33.00 13.61
CA LEU A 148 1.57 -32.04 13.00
C LEU A 148 2.82 -32.74 12.49
N VAL A 149 3.59 -33.35 13.39
CA VAL A 149 4.86 -33.99 13.06
C VAL A 149 4.95 -35.35 13.74
N THR A 150 5.65 -36.27 13.11
CA THR A 150 6.05 -37.55 13.69
C THR A 150 7.56 -37.48 13.89
N VAL A 151 8.02 -37.74 15.11
CA VAL A 151 9.44 -37.77 15.45
C VAL A 151 9.97 -39.16 15.07
N THR A 152 11.09 -39.18 14.36
CA THR A 152 11.70 -40.42 13.84
C THR A 152 13.11 -40.58 14.41
N GLU A 153 13.60 -41.82 14.39
CA GLU A 153 14.96 -42.15 14.84
C GLU A 153 16.04 -41.34 14.11
N PRO A 154 15.99 -41.15 12.77
CA PRO A 154 16.94 -40.26 12.07
C PRO A 154 16.97 -38.82 12.61
N ASP A 155 15.85 -38.29 13.09
CA ASP A 155 15.85 -36.96 13.69
C ASP A 155 16.57 -36.98 15.04
N ALA A 156 16.27 -37.96 15.89
CA ALA A 156 16.90 -38.13 17.20
C ALA A 156 18.42 -38.31 17.06
N ASP A 157 18.87 -39.14 16.12
CA ASP A 157 20.27 -39.40 15.83
C ASP A 157 21.00 -38.14 15.35
N TYR A 158 20.39 -37.38 14.44
CA TYR A 158 20.97 -36.13 13.95
C TYR A 158 21.14 -35.07 15.05
N TYR A 159 20.17 -34.97 15.96
CA TYR A 159 20.21 -34.02 17.08
C TYR A 159 20.99 -34.56 18.29
N GLY A 160 21.39 -35.83 18.30
CA GLY A 160 22.04 -36.49 19.44
C GLY A 160 21.16 -36.53 20.70
N LYS A 161 19.84 -36.69 20.53
CA LYS A 161 18.84 -36.66 21.61
C LYS A 161 17.98 -37.92 21.59
N THR A 162 17.31 -38.23 22.70
CA THR A 162 16.28 -39.27 22.70
C THR A 162 15.04 -38.78 21.93
N LEU A 163 14.21 -39.71 21.44
CA LEU A 163 12.96 -39.38 20.75
C LEU A 163 12.06 -38.49 21.61
N GLU A 164 11.94 -38.79 22.91
CA GLU A 164 11.15 -38.01 23.86
C GLU A 164 11.74 -36.63 24.09
N GLY A 165 13.06 -36.52 24.22
CA GLY A 165 13.75 -35.25 24.39
C GLY A 165 13.55 -34.32 23.18
N LEU A 166 13.67 -34.88 21.97
CA LEU A 166 13.45 -34.15 20.74
C LEU A 166 11.96 -33.76 20.57
N ALA A 167 11.04 -34.65 20.90
CA ALA A 167 9.61 -34.34 20.84
C ALA A 167 9.21 -33.21 21.79
N GLN A 168 9.77 -33.18 23.01
CA GLN A 168 9.52 -32.09 23.96
C GLN A 168 10.10 -30.75 23.48
N GLU A 169 11.26 -30.77 22.84
CA GLU A 169 11.85 -29.57 22.25
C GLU A 169 11.00 -29.04 21.09
N TRP A 170 10.63 -29.90 20.15
CA TRP A 170 9.74 -29.53 19.05
C TRP A 170 8.36 -29.10 19.55
N GLN A 171 7.86 -29.69 20.64
CA GLN A 171 6.61 -29.27 21.27
C GLN A 171 6.72 -27.82 21.74
N LYS A 172 7.81 -27.44 22.41
CA LYS A 172 8.03 -26.06 22.86
C LYS A 172 8.10 -25.08 21.69
N ILE A 173 8.82 -25.44 20.62
CA ILE A 173 8.95 -24.62 19.41
C ILE A 173 7.57 -24.41 18.77
N LEU A 174 6.81 -25.49 18.56
CA LEU A 174 5.49 -25.41 17.94
C LEU A 174 4.45 -24.73 18.83
N GLN A 175 4.52 -24.92 20.15
CA GLN A 175 3.64 -24.27 21.12
C GLN A 175 3.86 -22.75 21.10
N ALA A 176 5.11 -22.31 21.12
CA ALA A 176 5.45 -20.89 21.02
C ALA A 176 4.96 -20.28 19.69
N GLU A 177 5.02 -21.04 18.60
CA GLU A 177 4.51 -20.61 17.30
C GLU A 177 2.98 -20.43 17.30
N VAL A 178 2.25 -21.38 17.88
CA VAL A 178 0.79 -21.29 18.03
C VAL A 178 0.37 -20.12 18.92
N GLU A 179 1.04 -19.90 20.03
CA GLU A 179 0.79 -18.74 20.91
C GLU A 179 1.07 -17.41 20.20
N ARG A 180 2.11 -17.38 19.35
CA ARG A 180 2.43 -16.21 18.54
C ARG A 180 1.32 -15.92 17.52
N ILE A 181 0.79 -16.96 16.88
CA ILE A 181 -0.35 -16.85 15.96
C ILE A 181 -1.54 -16.22 16.70
N GLU A 182 -1.93 -16.76 17.85
CA GLU A 182 -3.07 -16.24 18.61
C GLU A 182 -2.91 -14.76 18.98
N ARG A 183 -1.72 -14.34 19.42
CA ARG A 183 -1.44 -12.94 19.77
C ARG A 183 -1.60 -12.01 18.57
N LEU A 184 -1.17 -12.44 17.38
CA LEU A 184 -1.25 -11.63 16.16
C LEU A 184 -2.67 -11.51 15.63
N PHE A 185 -3.47 -12.56 15.76
CA PHE A 185 -4.85 -12.61 15.28
C PHE A 185 -5.90 -12.31 16.36
N SER A 186 -5.46 -11.95 17.58
CA SER A 186 -6.38 -11.56 18.65
C SER A 186 -7.30 -10.41 18.18
N PRO A 187 -8.63 -10.53 18.38
CA PRO A 187 -9.60 -9.56 17.88
C PRO A 187 -9.34 -8.14 18.42
N LYS A 188 -8.73 -8.03 19.60
CA LYS A 188 -8.34 -6.77 20.22
C LYS A 188 -7.21 -6.06 19.44
N VAL A 189 -6.25 -6.83 18.92
CA VAL A 189 -5.12 -6.29 18.13
C VAL A 189 -5.60 -5.87 16.73
N LEU A 190 -6.47 -6.69 16.12
CA LEU A 190 -7.05 -6.37 14.82
C LEU A 190 -7.91 -5.10 14.86
N SER A 191 -8.80 -4.97 15.85
CA SER A 191 -9.67 -3.79 15.97
C SER A 191 -8.88 -2.51 16.18
N GLN A 192 -7.80 -2.57 16.97
CA GLN A 192 -6.91 -1.42 17.18
C GLN A 192 -6.20 -0.99 15.89
N ARG A 193 -5.68 -1.94 15.10
CA ARG A 193 -5.01 -1.65 13.82
C ARG A 193 -5.98 -1.08 12.79
N VAL A 194 -7.18 -1.65 12.69
CA VAL A 194 -8.23 -1.14 11.80
C VAL A 194 -8.66 0.27 12.22
N GLY A 195 -8.81 0.51 13.52
CA GLY A 195 -9.13 1.85 14.05
C GLY A 195 -8.08 2.90 13.69
N GLN A 196 -6.79 2.58 13.84
CA GLN A 196 -5.69 3.47 13.46
C GLN A 196 -5.66 3.74 11.95
N ALA A 197 -5.82 2.70 11.12
CA ALA A 197 -5.88 2.86 9.67
C ALA A 197 -7.08 3.72 9.23
N LEU A 198 -8.24 3.54 9.88
CA LEU A 198 -9.43 4.34 9.63
C LEU A 198 -9.19 5.82 10.01
N GLN A 199 -8.55 6.07 11.15
CA GLN A 199 -8.22 7.44 11.59
C GLN A 199 -7.30 8.16 10.59
N ILE A 200 -6.26 7.49 10.11
CA ILE A 200 -5.36 8.03 9.08
C ILE A 200 -6.15 8.28 7.78
N SER A 201 -7.00 7.34 7.37
CA SER A 201 -7.82 7.47 6.16
C SER A 201 -8.78 8.66 6.24
N ILE A 202 -9.44 8.84 7.39
CA ILE A 202 -10.33 9.99 7.64
C ILE A 202 -9.55 11.30 7.58
N GLY A 203 -8.35 11.35 8.20
CA GLY A 203 -7.46 12.51 8.13
C GLY A 203 -7.07 12.88 6.69
N LEU A 204 -6.75 11.88 5.86
CA LEU A 204 -6.42 12.08 4.45
C LEU A 204 -7.61 12.63 3.64
N VAL A 205 -8.81 12.09 3.88
CA VAL A 205 -10.05 12.54 3.22
C VAL A 205 -10.39 13.98 3.63
N LEU A 206 -10.33 14.29 4.92
CA LEU A 206 -10.56 15.64 5.43
C LEU A 206 -9.55 16.64 4.86
N GLY A 207 -8.26 16.30 4.86
CA GLY A 207 -7.21 17.13 4.26
C GLY A 207 -7.47 17.42 2.77
N SER A 208 -7.91 16.40 2.03
CA SER A 208 -8.26 16.53 0.61
C SER A 208 -9.47 17.47 0.40
N VAL A 209 -10.50 17.37 1.25
CA VAL A 209 -11.68 18.23 1.19
C VAL A 209 -11.32 19.68 1.49
N VAL A 210 -10.49 19.93 2.51
CA VAL A 210 -10.02 21.26 2.89
C VAL A 210 -9.23 21.91 1.75
N LEU A 211 -8.27 21.19 1.16
CA LEU A 211 -7.50 21.66 0.00
C LEU A 211 -8.39 21.97 -1.20
N TRP A 212 -9.38 21.12 -1.48
CA TRP A 212 -10.34 21.37 -2.55
C TRP A 212 -11.16 22.65 -2.30
N PHE A 213 -11.59 22.88 -1.06
CA PHE A 213 -12.34 24.09 -0.70
C PHE A 213 -11.49 25.36 -0.82
N LEU A 214 -10.24 25.33 -0.35
CA LEU A 214 -9.27 26.42 -0.51
C LEU A 214 -9.05 26.75 -1.99
N ARG A 215 -8.78 25.74 -2.82
CA ARG A 215 -8.62 25.95 -4.27
C ARG A 215 -9.86 26.58 -4.90
N ARG A 216 -11.05 26.12 -4.53
CA ARG A 216 -12.31 26.65 -5.06
C ARG A 216 -12.56 28.11 -4.68
N THR A 217 -12.23 28.49 -3.45
CA THR A 217 -12.37 29.88 -2.99
C THR A 217 -11.37 30.81 -3.68
N LEU A 218 -10.12 30.37 -3.87
CA LEU A 218 -9.09 31.12 -4.59
C LEU A 218 -9.47 31.38 -6.05
N ILE A 219 -9.94 30.35 -6.77
CA ILE A 219 -10.38 30.51 -8.17
C ILE A 219 -11.52 31.53 -8.28
N ARG A 220 -12.51 31.47 -7.36
CA ARG A 220 -13.59 32.46 -7.34
C ARG A 220 -13.07 33.88 -7.18
N LYS A 221 -12.16 34.12 -6.22
CA LYS A 221 -11.57 35.44 -6.01
C LYS A 221 -10.81 35.92 -7.25
N GLN A 222 -10.05 35.03 -7.89
CA GLN A 222 -9.29 35.35 -9.11
C GLN A 222 -10.22 35.76 -10.27
N THR A 223 -11.34 35.05 -10.46
CA THR A 223 -12.30 35.40 -11.53
C THR A 223 -12.96 36.77 -11.33
N VAL A 224 -13.28 37.14 -10.08
CA VAL A 224 -13.86 38.45 -9.76
C VAL A 224 -12.85 39.57 -10.03
N LEU A 225 -11.57 39.35 -9.68
CA LEU A 225 -10.49 40.31 -9.96
C LEU A 225 -10.25 40.50 -11.47
N GLN A 226 -10.27 39.40 -12.24
CA GLN A 226 -10.12 39.47 -13.69
C GLN A 226 -11.29 40.19 -14.38
N ALA A 227 -12.52 39.98 -13.91
CA ALA A 227 -13.69 40.70 -14.43
C ALA A 227 -13.55 42.22 -14.24
N ARG A 228 -13.21 42.67 -13.02
CA ARG A 228 -12.97 44.09 -12.73
C ARG A 228 -11.83 44.68 -13.55
N TYR A 229 -10.77 43.90 -13.78
CA TYR A 229 -9.64 44.34 -14.60
C TYR A 229 -10.04 44.53 -16.07
N GLN A 230 -10.86 43.64 -16.62
CA GLN A 230 -11.36 43.79 -17.99
C GLN A 230 -12.35 44.96 -18.13
N GLU A 231 -13.20 45.19 -17.14
CA GLU A 231 -14.09 46.37 -17.10
C GLU A 231 -13.28 47.67 -17.16
N HIS A 232 -12.25 47.81 -16.32
CA HIS A 232 -11.39 49.00 -16.35
C HIS A 232 -10.62 49.18 -17.67
N ILE A 233 -10.17 48.08 -18.31
CA ILE A 233 -9.53 48.17 -19.63
C ILE A 233 -10.54 48.60 -20.69
N ALA A 234 -11.78 48.11 -20.63
CA ALA A 234 -12.84 48.48 -21.57
C ALA A 234 -13.22 49.96 -21.40
N GLU A 235 -13.37 50.44 -20.16
CA GLU A 235 -13.61 51.85 -19.84
C GLU A 235 -12.46 52.75 -20.32
N ALA A 236 -11.21 52.36 -20.07
CA ALA A 236 -10.04 53.12 -20.53
C ALA A 236 -9.95 53.19 -22.07
N LYS A 237 -10.28 52.10 -22.77
CA LYS A 237 -10.37 52.09 -24.23
C LYS A 237 -11.50 52.98 -24.75
N GLN A 238 -12.67 52.96 -24.12
CA GLN A 238 -13.78 53.83 -24.49
C GLN A 238 -13.46 55.30 -24.24
N ALA A 239 -12.80 55.63 -23.12
CA ALA A 239 -12.33 56.98 -22.82
C ALA A 239 -11.25 57.45 -23.81
N ALA A 240 -10.34 56.57 -24.23
CA ALA A 240 -9.34 56.88 -25.25
C ALA A 240 -9.98 57.14 -26.62
N VAL A 241 -10.93 56.30 -27.04
CA VAL A 241 -11.68 56.50 -28.31
C VAL A 241 -12.48 57.80 -28.30
N LYS A 242 -13.11 58.15 -27.17
CA LYS A 242 -13.84 59.42 -27.01
C LYS A 242 -12.93 60.64 -27.03
N ARG A 243 -11.64 60.49 -26.69
CA ARG A 243 -10.61 61.54 -26.74
C ARG A 243 -9.95 61.67 -28.11
N SER A 244 -10.11 60.67 -28.98
CA SER A 244 -9.57 60.65 -30.35
C SER A 244 -10.57 61.11 -31.41
N GLN A 245 -11.77 61.56 -31.03
CA GLN A 245 -12.65 62.30 -31.95
C GLN A 245 -12.05 63.70 -32.17
N PRO A 246 -11.67 64.08 -33.40
CA PRO A 246 -11.08 65.38 -33.66
C PRO A 246 -12.19 66.42 -33.65
N GLU A 247 -12.14 67.38 -32.71
CA GLU A 247 -12.72 68.69 -32.96
C GLU A 247 -11.87 69.37 -34.05
N THR A 248 -12.19 69.06 -35.31
CA THR A 248 -11.73 69.83 -36.46
C THR A 248 -12.50 71.13 -36.49
N SER A 249 -11.93 72.16 -35.85
CA SER A 249 -12.23 73.57 -36.14
C SER A 249 -10.94 74.36 -36.06
N ALA A 250 -10.57 74.91 -37.21
CA ALA A 250 -9.35 75.65 -37.50
C ALA A 250 -9.15 76.89 -36.62
N ASN A 251 -7.91 77.16 -36.22
CA ASN A 251 -7.31 78.48 -36.46
C ASN A 251 -5.79 78.43 -36.30
N ILE A 252 -5.05 78.79 -37.35
CA ILE A 252 -3.61 79.03 -37.32
C ILE A 252 -3.42 80.51 -37.05
N GLN A 253 -2.95 80.88 -35.86
CA GLN A 253 -2.25 82.15 -35.65
C GLN A 253 -1.05 81.99 -34.73
N ALA A 254 0.07 82.43 -35.30
CA ALA A 254 1.39 82.76 -34.77
C ALA A 254 1.61 82.72 -33.24
N ILE A 255 2.56 81.86 -32.87
CA ILE A 255 3.68 82.05 -31.92
C ILE A 255 3.57 83.25 -30.98
N ASP A 256 3.32 82.96 -29.70
CA ASP A 256 3.93 83.68 -28.59
C ASP A 256 4.40 82.68 -27.52
N ILE A 257 5.65 82.81 -27.12
CA ILE A 257 6.39 81.91 -26.23
C ILE A 257 6.19 82.46 -24.82
N SER A 258 5.35 81.82 -23.99
CA SER A 258 5.18 82.22 -22.58
C SER A 258 4.63 81.08 -21.73
N GLU A 259 5.53 80.31 -21.10
CA GLU A 259 5.36 79.47 -19.90
C GLU A 259 3.93 79.02 -19.48
N PRO A 260 3.38 77.92 -20.05
CA PRO A 260 2.54 77.04 -19.22
C PRO A 260 2.78 75.54 -19.49
N GLU A 261 3.69 75.18 -20.40
CA GLU A 261 3.86 73.80 -20.85
C GLU A 261 4.59 72.93 -19.84
N ALA A 262 5.45 73.52 -19.00
CA ALA A 262 6.15 72.76 -17.96
C ALA A 262 5.18 72.16 -16.93
N HIS A 263 4.13 72.90 -16.56
CA HIS A 263 3.12 72.42 -15.61
C HIS A 263 2.17 71.38 -16.21
N THR A 264 1.78 71.53 -17.48
CA THR A 264 0.93 70.53 -18.15
C THR A 264 1.70 69.23 -18.42
N ILE A 265 2.97 69.32 -18.83
CA ILE A 265 3.84 68.16 -19.03
C ILE A 265 4.16 67.47 -17.70
N ALA A 266 4.40 68.22 -16.63
CA ALA A 266 4.63 67.65 -15.30
C ALA A 266 3.38 66.92 -14.77
N HIS A 267 2.18 67.48 -14.98
CA HIS A 267 0.95 66.86 -14.54
C HIS A 267 0.60 65.60 -15.35
N GLN A 268 0.85 65.61 -16.67
CA GLN A 268 0.67 64.42 -17.50
C GLN A 268 1.67 63.31 -17.15
N ARG A 269 2.93 63.66 -16.84
CA ARG A 269 3.94 62.70 -16.38
C ARG A 269 3.57 62.07 -15.05
N SER A 270 3.05 62.84 -14.08
CA SER A 270 2.68 62.27 -12.78
C SER A 270 1.47 61.32 -12.89
N GLN A 271 0.45 61.67 -13.68
CA GLN A 271 -0.67 60.75 -13.94
C GLN A 271 -0.24 59.47 -14.65
N PHE A 272 0.66 59.58 -15.63
CA PHE A 272 1.17 58.40 -16.35
C PHE A 272 1.98 57.48 -15.43
N LEU A 273 2.84 58.05 -14.58
CA LEU A 273 3.62 57.26 -13.61
C LEU A 273 2.72 56.57 -12.59
N GLU A 274 1.65 57.23 -12.12
CA GLU A 274 0.70 56.63 -11.18
C GLU A 274 -0.02 55.42 -11.80
N ILE A 275 -0.39 55.52 -13.09
CA ILE A 275 -1.01 54.42 -13.85
C ILE A 275 -0.03 53.25 -14.02
N ILE A 276 1.23 53.51 -14.39
CA ILE A 276 2.26 52.47 -14.51
C ILE A 276 2.51 51.79 -13.17
N GLN A 277 2.63 52.57 -12.10
CA GLN A 277 2.93 52.04 -10.78
C GLN A 277 1.80 51.13 -10.30
N ARG A 278 0.51 51.52 -10.49
CA ARG A 278 -0.65 50.68 -10.21
C ARG A 278 -0.69 49.40 -11.06
N GLN A 279 -0.35 49.48 -12.35
CA GLN A 279 -0.29 48.28 -13.20
C GLN A 279 0.77 47.29 -12.72
N PHE A 280 1.95 47.78 -12.30
CA PHE A 280 3.00 46.92 -11.77
C PHE A 280 2.65 46.29 -10.43
N THR A 281 2.00 47.00 -9.50
CA THR A 281 1.53 46.41 -8.23
C THR A 281 0.47 45.34 -8.47
N LEU A 282 -0.47 45.57 -9.40
CA LEU A 282 -1.51 44.59 -9.73
C LEU A 282 -0.95 43.35 -10.42
N LYS A 283 -0.01 43.51 -11.37
CA LYS A 283 0.63 42.39 -12.05
C LYS A 283 1.49 41.56 -11.09
N ARG A 284 2.16 42.21 -10.14
CA ARG A 284 2.92 41.56 -9.07
C ARG A 284 1.99 40.79 -8.10
N GLN A 285 0.83 41.34 -7.76
CA GLN A 285 -0.18 40.61 -6.98
C GLN A 285 -0.73 39.41 -7.76
N LEU A 286 -1.02 39.53 -9.05
CA LEU A 286 -1.45 38.41 -9.90
C LEU A 286 -0.41 37.29 -10.00
N GLY A 287 0.89 37.62 -10.04
CA GLY A 287 1.98 36.64 -10.06
C GLY A 287 2.14 35.84 -8.76
N ILE A 288 1.70 36.38 -7.62
CA ILE A 288 1.71 35.66 -6.33
C ILE A 288 0.61 34.57 -6.28
N TYR A 289 -0.44 34.71 -7.09
CA TYR A 289 -1.56 33.75 -7.16
C TYR A 289 -1.51 32.83 -8.38
N SER A 290 -0.46 32.91 -9.22
CA SER A 290 -0.24 31.96 -10.33
C SER A 290 0.64 30.79 -9.87
N PHE A 291 0.06 29.87 -9.11
CA PHE A 291 0.62 28.54 -8.80
C PHE A 291 -0.50 27.50 -8.89
#